data_AF-A0A231GT25-F1
#
_entry.id   AF-A0A231GT25-F1
#
_cell.length_a   1.000
_cell.length_b   1.000
_cell.length_c   1.000
_cell.angle_alpha   90.00
_cell.angle_beta   90.00
_cell.angle_gamma   90.00
#
_symmetry.space_group_name_H-M   'P 1'
#
loop_
_entity.id
_entity.type
_entity.pdbx_description
1 polymer ?
#
loop_
_entity_poly.entity_id
_entity_poly.type
_entity_poly.pdbx_seq_one_letter_code
_entity_poly.pdbx_strand_id
1 'polypeptide(L)'
;MGSSADFGAGMVRYTVFVVVPAPDDPDEVDSFQFVATAPFLPRTGESLEFDGPGGFGLSLLVTEVTHWFFDAADAPGQPFKLVVEGKPVPTGLADAQKLLDPAALEHWVQQYPTLELSA
;
A
#
# COMPACT_ATOMS: atom_id res chain seq x y z
N MET A 1 -14.96 -9.44 -37.76
CA MET A 1 -13.66 -9.45 -37.04
C MET A 1 -13.84 -8.52 -35.86
N GLY A 2 -14.08 -9.10 -34.68
CA GLY A 2 -14.36 -8.34 -33.47
C GLY A 2 -13.09 -7.66 -32.99
N SER A 3 -13.13 -6.33 -32.94
CA SER A 3 -12.09 -5.50 -32.34
C SER A 3 -11.89 -5.93 -30.89
N SER A 4 -10.63 -6.17 -30.52
CA SER A 4 -10.19 -6.51 -29.17
C SER A 4 -10.87 -5.61 -28.14
N ALA A 5 -11.38 -6.22 -27.08
CA ALA A 5 -12.02 -5.54 -25.96
C ALA A 5 -11.26 -4.27 -25.56
N ASP A 6 -12.00 -3.16 -25.45
CA ASP A 6 -11.64 -1.97 -24.69
C ASP A 6 -11.34 -2.41 -23.24
N PHE A 7 -10.13 -2.87 -22.96
CA PHE A 7 -9.59 -2.82 -21.61
C PHE A 7 -9.15 -1.38 -21.36
N GLY A 8 -10.12 -0.48 -21.23
CA GLY A 8 -9.95 0.68 -20.36
C GLY A 8 -9.78 0.14 -18.95
N ALA A 9 -8.58 -0.32 -18.62
CA ALA A 9 -8.25 -0.83 -17.30
C ALA A 9 -8.37 0.34 -16.33
N GLY A 10 -9.55 0.48 -15.72
CA GLY A 10 -9.77 1.46 -14.67
C GLY A 10 -8.75 1.22 -13.57
N MET A 11 -7.90 2.21 -13.31
CA MET A 11 -6.94 2.11 -12.22
C MET A 11 -7.70 1.98 -10.90
N VAL A 12 -7.28 1.05 -10.06
CA VAL A 12 -7.83 0.83 -8.73
C VAL A 12 -7.01 1.63 -7.74
N ARG A 13 -7.69 2.45 -6.93
CA ARG A 13 -7.11 3.19 -5.81
C ARG A 13 -7.37 2.42 -4.51
N TYR A 14 -6.33 2.12 -3.75
CA TYR A 14 -6.43 1.43 -2.47
C TYR A 14 -5.39 1.95 -1.46
N THR A 15 -5.71 1.87 -0.17
CA THR A 15 -4.77 2.16 0.90
C THR A 15 -3.89 0.93 1.14
N VAL A 16 -2.58 1.12 1.16
CA VAL A 16 -1.63 0.13 1.66
C VAL A 16 -1.39 0.44 3.13
N PHE A 17 -1.71 -0.50 4.01
CA PHE A 17 -1.43 -0.44 5.43
C PHE A 17 -0.28 -1.39 5.74
N VAL A 18 0.87 -0.87 6.16
CA VAL A 18 2.07 -1.65 6.39
C VAL A 18 2.27 -1.85 7.87
N VAL A 19 2.25 -3.11 8.32
CA VAL A 19 2.56 -3.49 9.69
C VAL A 19 4.04 -3.83 9.78
N VAL A 20 4.78 -3.05 10.56
CA VAL A 20 6.23 -3.19 10.72
C VAL A 20 6.51 -3.75 12.13
N PRO A 21 7.05 -4.97 12.25
CA PRO A 21 7.47 -5.48 13.55
C PRO A 21 8.65 -4.69 14.09
N ALA A 22 8.68 -4.48 15.40
CA ALA A 22 9.83 -3.86 16.05
C ALA A 22 11.08 -4.75 15.89
N PRO A 23 12.29 -4.17 15.84
CA PRO A 23 13.52 -4.95 15.67
C PRO A 23 13.76 -5.96 16.80
N ASP A 24 13.37 -5.58 18.02
CA ASP A 24 13.72 -6.28 19.26
C ASP A 24 12.56 -7.07 19.88
N ASP A 25 11.31 -6.81 19.45
CA ASP A 25 10.11 -7.50 19.91
C ASP A 25 9.10 -7.69 18.76
N PRO A 26 8.90 -8.91 18.24
CA PRO A 26 7.95 -9.16 17.15
C PRO A 26 6.48 -9.01 17.56
N ASP A 27 6.18 -8.95 18.87
CA ASP A 27 4.83 -8.71 19.38
C ASP A 27 4.52 -7.19 19.47
N GLU A 28 5.55 -6.35 19.44
CA GLU A 28 5.42 -4.90 19.27
C GLU A 28 5.38 -4.56 17.77
N VAL A 29 4.31 -3.88 17.34
CA VAL A 29 4.11 -3.52 15.94
C VAL A 29 3.84 -2.03 15.81
N ASP A 30 4.59 -1.40 14.92
CA ASP A 30 4.30 -0.07 14.40
C ASP A 30 3.66 -0.19 13.02
N SER A 31 3.14 0.92 12.51
CA SER A 31 2.55 0.93 11.17
C SER A 31 2.67 2.27 10.48
N PHE A 32 2.64 2.21 9.15
CA PHE A 32 2.46 3.37 8.29
C PHE A 32 1.51 3.05 7.15
N GLN A 33 0.97 4.07 6.51
CA GLN A 33 0.02 3.90 5.41
C GLN A 33 0.22 4.92 4.30
N PHE A 34 -0.07 4.50 3.08
CA PHE A 34 -0.10 5.36 1.90
C PHE A 34 -1.18 4.85 0.95
N VAL A 35 -1.51 5.63 -0.07
CA VAL A 35 -2.47 5.24 -1.11
C VAL A 35 -1.70 4.87 -2.37
N ALA A 36 -2.10 3.76 -2.99
CA ALA A 36 -1.58 3.31 -4.27
C ALA A 36 -2.68 3.32 -5.34
N THR A 37 -2.31 3.69 -6.56
CA THR A 37 -3.17 3.64 -7.74
C THR A 37 -2.53 2.71 -8.78
N ALA A 38 -3.14 1.56 -9.04
CA ALA A 38 -2.57 0.50 -9.88
C ALA A 38 -3.64 -0.18 -10.76
N PRO A 39 -3.27 -0.85 -11.86
CA PRO A 39 -4.25 -1.50 -12.75
C PRO A 39 -4.99 -2.69 -12.10
N PHE A 40 -4.45 -3.23 -11.00
CA PHE A 40 -5.02 -4.39 -10.30
C PHE A 40 -4.96 -4.19 -8.79
N LEU A 41 -5.94 -4.76 -8.09
CA LEU A 41 -5.91 -4.91 -6.64
C LEU A 41 -5.09 -6.18 -6.29
N PRO A 42 -4.03 -6.08 -5.46
CA PRO A 42 -3.28 -7.23 -5.00
C PRO A 42 -4.15 -8.24 -4.24
N ARG A 43 -3.73 -9.51 -4.20
CA ARG A 43 -4.39 -10.58 -3.44
C ARG A 43 -3.56 -10.98 -2.23
N THR A 44 -4.23 -11.50 -1.20
CA THR A 44 -3.54 -12.14 -0.06
C THR A 44 -2.58 -13.22 -0.54
N GLY A 45 -1.36 -13.20 -0.01
CA GLY A 45 -0.27 -14.09 -0.37
C GLY A 45 0.59 -13.61 -1.54
N GLU A 46 0.21 -12.54 -2.24
CA GLU A 46 1.05 -11.94 -3.28
C GLU A 46 2.11 -11.01 -2.68
N SER A 47 3.21 -10.84 -3.40
CA SER A 47 4.22 -9.83 -3.09
C SER A 47 3.88 -8.51 -3.79
N LEU A 48 3.99 -7.41 -3.05
CA LEU A 48 3.90 -6.06 -3.58
C LEU A 48 5.28 -5.42 -3.51
N GLU A 49 5.84 -5.05 -4.66
CA GLU A 49 7.19 -4.51 -4.78
C GLU A 49 7.14 -3.08 -5.30
N PHE A 50 7.85 -2.21 -4.61
CA PHE A 50 8.06 -0.81 -4.97
C PHE A 50 9.56 -0.56 -5.09
N ASP A 51 10.04 -0.55 -6.33
CA ASP A 51 11.43 -0.24 -6.63
C ASP A 51 11.65 1.27 -6.54
N GLY A 52 12.38 1.71 -5.51
CA GLY A 52 12.65 3.13 -5.32
C GLY A 52 13.99 3.57 -5.92
N PRO A 53 14.12 4.88 -6.26
CA PRO A 53 15.37 5.45 -6.69
C PRO A 53 16.42 5.33 -5.58
N GLY A 54 17.70 5.09 -5.96
CA GLY A 54 18.81 4.98 -5.01
C GLY A 54 18.93 3.62 -4.31
N GLY A 55 18.23 2.58 -4.76
CA GLY A 55 18.34 1.22 -4.22
C GLY A 55 17.54 0.99 -2.94
N PHE A 56 16.66 1.91 -2.58
CA PHE A 56 15.71 1.78 -1.48
C PHE A 56 14.40 1.20 -2.02
N GLY A 57 14.11 -0.06 -1.70
CA GLY A 57 12.93 -0.77 -2.18
C GLY A 57 12.01 -1.18 -1.03
N LEU A 58 10.70 -1.10 -1.24
CA LEU A 58 9.72 -1.66 -0.31
C LEU A 58 9.13 -2.93 -0.91
N SER A 59 9.37 -4.08 -0.26
CA SER A 59 8.79 -5.36 -0.65
C SER A 59 7.90 -5.88 0.48
N LEU A 60 6.63 -6.08 0.18
CA LEU A 60 5.61 -6.48 1.14
C LEU A 60 5.02 -7.82 0.74
N LEU A 61 4.72 -8.67 1.73
CA LEU A 61 3.78 -9.78 1.56
C LEU A 61 2.39 -9.28 1.94
N VAL A 62 1.43 -9.38 1.03
CA VAL A 62 0.04 -9.02 1.30
C VAL A 62 -0.57 -10.05 2.25
N THR A 63 -1.00 -9.61 3.42
CA THR A 63 -1.59 -10.46 4.46
C THR A 63 -3.11 -10.40 4.46
N GLU A 64 -3.69 -9.24 4.13
CA GLU A 64 -5.14 -9.07 4.11
C GLU A 64 -5.57 -8.07 3.04
N VAL A 65 -6.77 -8.26 2.50
CA VAL A 65 -7.45 -7.30 1.62
C VAL A 65 -8.86 -7.07 2.15
N THR A 66 -9.08 -5.90 2.75
CA THR A 66 -10.33 -5.56 3.45
C THR A 66 -11.12 -4.52 2.67
N HIS A 67 -12.43 -4.76 2.55
CA HIS A 67 -13.37 -3.83 1.94
C HIS A 67 -14.23 -3.20 3.04
N TRP A 68 -14.01 -1.93 3.31
CA TRP A 68 -14.80 -1.17 4.26
C TRP A 68 -15.89 -0.43 3.51
N PHE A 69 -17.14 -0.64 3.89
CA PHE A 69 -18.29 0.10 3.37
C PHE A 69 -18.75 1.08 4.44
N PHE A 70 -19.00 2.31 4.03
CA PHE A 70 -19.43 3.37 4.95
C PHE A 70 -20.83 3.81 4.60
N ASP A 71 -21.63 4.11 5.63
CA ASP A 71 -22.85 4.86 5.43
C ASP A 71 -22.49 6.30 5.00
N ALA A 72 -23.32 6.90 4.15
CA ALA A 72 -23.05 8.24 3.61
C ALA A 72 -22.99 9.34 4.70
N ALA A 73 -23.55 9.06 5.88
CA ALA A 73 -23.46 9.93 7.05
C ALA A 73 -22.09 9.88 7.73
N ASP A 74 -21.39 8.74 7.67
CA ASP A 74 -20.10 8.53 8.34
C ASP A 74 -18.92 9.00 7.48
N ALA A 75 -19.02 8.83 6.15
CA ALA A 75 -17.99 9.24 5.20
C ALA A 75 -18.59 9.87 3.92
N PRO A 76 -19.02 11.15 3.96
CA PRO A 76 -19.60 11.82 2.80
C PRO A 76 -18.65 11.80 1.59
N GLY A 77 -19.10 11.20 0.48
CA GLY A 77 -18.32 11.11 -0.76
C GLY A 77 -17.34 9.93 -0.83
N GLN A 78 -17.27 9.09 0.21
CA GLN A 78 -16.44 7.88 0.22
C GLN A 78 -17.30 6.65 0.60
N PRO A 79 -18.03 6.06 -0.36
CA PRO A 79 -18.91 4.92 -0.07
C PRO A 79 -18.16 3.66 0.35
N PHE A 80 -16.87 3.56 0.01
CA PHE A 80 -16.02 2.45 0.45
C PHE A 80 -14.54 2.84 0.54
N LYS A 81 -13.76 2.06 1.30
CA LYS A 81 -12.29 2.08 1.33
C LYS A 81 -11.77 0.66 1.13
N LEU A 82 -10.82 0.52 0.20
CA LEU A 82 -10.06 -0.71 -0.01
C LEU A 82 -8.76 -0.59 0.78
N VAL A 83 -8.50 -1.55 1.66
CA VAL A 83 -7.27 -1.63 2.46
C VAL A 83 -6.55 -2.91 2.09
N VAL A 84 -5.30 -2.77 1.67
CA VAL A 84 -4.36 -3.87 1.44
C VAL A 84 -3.38 -3.83 2.61
N GLU A 85 -3.50 -4.78 3.51
CA GLU A 85 -2.55 -4.93 4.61
C GLU A 85 -1.37 -5.76 4.13
N GLY A 86 -0.16 -5.28 4.43
CA GLY A 86 1.08 -5.94 4.07
C GLY A 86 2.09 -5.93 5.21
N LYS A 87 2.94 -6.96 5.22
CA LYS A 87 4.11 -7.03 6.10
C LYS A 87 5.39 -6.99 5.27
N PRO A 88 6.44 -6.28 5.72
CA PRO A 88 7.73 -6.32 5.05
C PRO A 88 8.23 -7.76 4.95
N VAL A 89 8.73 -8.15 3.78
CA VAL A 89 9.52 -9.38 3.67
C VAL A 89 10.83 -9.22 4.46
N PRO A 90 11.47 -10.30 4.93
CA PRO A 90 12.66 -10.20 5.79
C PRO A 90 13.79 -9.33 5.21
N THR A 91 14.00 -9.36 3.90
CA THR A 91 15.03 -8.56 3.22
C THR A 91 14.68 -7.07 3.12
N GLY A 92 13.40 -6.71 3.23
CA GLY A 92 12.90 -5.33 3.16
C GLY A 92 12.54 -4.72 4.52
N LEU A 93 12.72 -5.45 5.63
CA LEU A 93 12.32 -4.97 6.97
C LEU A 93 13.06 -3.70 7.37
N ALA A 94 14.37 -3.64 7.16
CA ALA A 94 15.17 -2.46 7.52
C ALA A 94 14.76 -1.22 6.72
N ASP A 95 14.27 -1.40 5.49
CA ASP A 95 13.78 -0.30 4.67
C ASP A 95 12.38 0.15 5.10
N ALA A 96 11.49 -0.80 5.41
CA ALA A 96 10.18 -0.49 5.97
C ALA A 96 10.27 0.25 7.32
N GLN A 97 11.23 -0.10 8.18
CA GLN A 97 11.48 0.59 9.44
C GLN A 97 11.86 2.07 9.25
N LYS A 98 12.58 2.41 8.17
CA LYS A 98 12.90 3.83 7.86
C LYS A 98 11.65 4.62 7.50
N LEU A 99 10.64 3.98 6.91
CA LEU A 99 9.37 4.62 6.52
C LEU A 99 8.42 4.83 7.69
N LEU A 100 8.77 4.39 8.90
CA LEU A 100 8.06 4.80 10.12
C LEU A 100 8.28 6.27 10.46
N ASP A 101 9.38 6.88 9.98
CA ASP A 101 9.56 8.34 10.03
C ASP A 101 8.65 9.01 8.99
N PRO A 102 7.68 9.85 9.41
CA PRO A 102 6.76 10.52 8.49
C PRO A 102 7.46 11.34 7.40
N ALA A 103 8.60 11.97 7.71
CA ALA A 103 9.34 12.77 6.72
C ALA A 103 9.99 11.88 5.66
N ALA A 104 10.52 10.72 6.07
CA ALA A 104 11.07 9.73 5.15
C ALA A 104 9.97 9.11 4.28
N LEU A 105 8.80 8.80 4.86
CA LEU A 105 7.64 8.32 4.12
C LEU A 105 7.15 9.33 3.08
N GLU A 106 6.99 10.60 3.47
CA GLU A 106 6.59 11.66 2.55
C GLU A 106 7.58 11.78 1.38
N HIS A 107 8.88 11.82 1.68
CA HIS A 107 9.90 11.92 0.65
C HIS A 107 9.90 10.72 -0.30
N TRP A 108 9.72 9.51 0.25
CA TRP A 108 9.63 8.27 -0.53
C TRP A 108 8.39 8.22 -1.42
N VAL A 109 7.21 8.54 -0.88
CA VAL A 109 5.95 8.58 -1.65
C VAL A 109 6.04 9.55 -2.82
N GLN A 110 6.64 10.73 -2.62
CA GLN A 110 6.82 11.74 -3.67
C GLN A 110 7.68 11.27 -4.86
N GLN A 111 8.45 10.19 -4.71
CA GLN A 111 9.22 9.61 -5.82
C GLN A 111 8.35 8.83 -6.82
N TYR A 112 7.09 8.49 -6.46
CA TYR A 112 6.22 7.67 -7.27
C TYR A 112 4.97 8.45 -7.73
N PRO A 113 4.69 8.52 -9.04
CA PRO A 113 3.52 9.23 -9.55
C PRO A 113 2.19 8.52 -9.20
N THR A 114 2.24 7.26 -8.81
CA THR A 114 1.06 6.43 -8.50
C THR A 114 0.79 6.30 -7.01
N LEU A 115 1.60 6.94 -6.16
CA LEU A 115 1.46 6.91 -4.71
C LEU A 115 1.09 8.28 -4.15
N GLU A 116 0.34 8.27 -3.05
CA GLU A 116 -0.05 9.47 -2.32
C GLU A 116 -0.03 9.21 -0.82
N LEU A 117 0.21 10.23 -0.01
CA LEU A 117 0.05 10.10 1.44
C LEU A 117 -1.42 9.85 1.77
N SER A 118 -1.69 8.92 2.68
CA SER A 118 -3.03 8.78 3.22
C SER A 118 -3.30 9.98 4.12
N ALA A 119 -4.34 10.75 3.81
CA ALA A 119 -4.87 11.77 4.71
C ALA A 119 -5.36 11.16 6.03
#